data_AF-A0A9E4DED0-F1
#
_entry.id   AF-A0A9E4DED0-F1
#
_cell.length_a   1.000
_cell.length_b   1.000
_cell.length_c   1.000
_cell.angle_alpha   90.00
_cell.angle_beta   90.00
_cell.angle_gamma   90.00
#
_symmetry.space_group_name_H-M   'P 1'
#
loop_
_entity.id
_entity.type
_entity.pdbx_description
1 polymer ?
#
loop_
_entity_poly.entity_id
_entity_poly.type
_entity_poly.pdbx_seq_one_letter_code
_entity_poly.pdbx_strand_id
1 'polypeptide(L)'
;MGDWDFLYEMNKRRYSPEEIADAACSGVAPYQWESISDDWLDSQFDSQLEDEPDAPFQSREGFPFSVLKQIEIFDDLVDCAARHFDNTGRFLQVWGELGEIYAEIKFGLRRHETHKAGSDGTIAGKFVEVKTISPEKTSDGVLVKRQGDFEQLLIVRVDKDFQFQGKLFDRSELNSTTGKFLRGQFKDDSINA
;
A
#
# COMPACT_ATOMS: atom_id res chain seq x y z
N MET A 1 -10.66 26.87 17.89
CA MET A 1 -10.90 26.66 16.45
C MET A 1 -10.72 25.17 16.26
N GLY A 2 -11.76 24.46 15.87
CA GLY A 2 -11.81 23.00 16.03
C GLY A 2 -11.08 22.29 14.92
N ASP A 3 -10.54 21.10 15.19
CA ASP A 3 -9.85 20.21 14.23
C ASP A 3 -10.67 19.83 12.98
N TRP A 4 -11.90 20.36 12.83
CA TRP A 4 -12.84 20.02 11.76
C TRP A 4 -13.36 21.23 10.97
N ASP A 5 -12.83 22.43 11.22
CA ASP A 5 -13.27 23.65 10.51
C ASP A 5 -13.01 23.57 8.98
N PHE A 6 -12.05 22.74 8.55
CA PHE A 6 -11.76 22.50 7.13
C PHE A 6 -12.86 21.73 6.40
N LEU A 7 -13.63 20.87 7.09
CA LEU A 7 -14.74 20.12 6.46
C LEU A 7 -15.89 21.04 6.05
N TYR A 8 -16.15 22.08 6.86
CA TYR A 8 -17.12 23.12 6.51
C TYR A 8 -16.68 23.93 5.28
N GLU A 9 -15.39 24.21 5.16
CA GLU A 9 -14.81 24.89 4.00
C GLU A 9 -14.84 24.01 2.74
N MET A 10 -14.59 22.70 2.86
CA MET A 10 -14.75 21.75 1.75
C MET A 10 -16.19 21.69 1.24
N ASN A 11 -17.17 21.68 2.15
CA ASN A 11 -18.58 21.73 1.78
C ASN A 11 -18.94 23.05 1.03
N LYS A 12 -18.45 24.20 1.51
CA LYS A 12 -18.62 25.49 0.80
C LYS A 12 -17.96 25.50 -0.59
N ARG A 13 -16.81 24.83 -0.73
CA ARG A 13 -16.07 24.70 -2.00
C ARG A 13 -16.64 23.63 -2.95
N ARG A 14 -17.76 22.98 -2.58
CA ARG A 14 -18.46 21.95 -3.37
C ARG A 14 -17.61 20.72 -3.70
N TYR A 15 -16.74 20.30 -2.79
CA TYR A 15 -16.13 18.98 -2.85
C TYR A 15 -17.22 17.90 -2.79
N SER A 16 -16.96 16.75 -3.40
CA SER A 16 -17.90 15.64 -3.40
C SER A 16 -18.05 15.05 -1.99
N PRO A 17 -19.19 14.38 -1.70
CA PRO A 17 -19.38 13.70 -0.41
C PRO A 17 -18.29 12.66 -0.10
N GLU A 18 -17.75 12.01 -1.12
CA GLU A 18 -16.65 11.04 -0.99
C GLU A 18 -15.34 11.72 -0.56
N GLU A 19 -15.00 12.87 -1.16
CA GLU A 19 -13.80 13.63 -0.79
C GLU A 19 -13.90 14.23 0.62
N ILE A 20 -15.10 14.65 1.03
CA ILE A 20 -15.33 15.14 2.40
C ILE A 20 -15.22 14.00 3.41
N ALA A 21 -15.70 12.80 3.06
CA ALA A 21 -15.58 11.62 3.91
C ALA A 21 -14.12 11.16 4.04
N ASP A 22 -13.35 11.18 2.96
CA ASP A 22 -11.92 10.86 2.94
C ASP A 22 -11.11 11.86 3.79
N ALA A 23 -11.42 13.15 3.69
CA ALA A 23 -10.81 14.20 4.50
C ALA A 23 -11.22 14.11 5.98
N ALA A 24 -12.45 13.69 6.27
CA ALA A 24 -12.91 13.43 7.63
C ALA A 24 -12.24 12.19 8.25
N CYS A 25 -11.90 11.19 7.44
CA CYS A 25 -11.21 9.98 7.88
C CYS A 25 -9.71 10.22 8.11
N SER A 26 -9.08 11.02 7.26
CA SER A 26 -7.65 11.35 7.33
C SER A 26 -7.32 12.53 8.26
N GLY A 27 -8.32 13.34 8.62
CA GLY A 27 -8.14 14.55 9.45
C GLY A 27 -7.48 15.72 8.71
N VAL A 28 -7.33 15.63 7.38
CA VAL A 28 -6.65 16.63 6.54
C VAL A 28 -7.43 16.85 5.25
N ALA A 29 -7.61 18.11 4.84
CA ALA A 29 -8.26 18.45 3.59
C ALA A 29 -7.37 18.15 2.36
N PRO A 30 -7.93 17.81 1.19
CA PRO A 30 -7.15 17.53 -0.02
C PRO A 30 -6.22 18.67 -0.44
N TYR A 31 -6.60 19.93 -0.23
CA TYR A 31 -5.76 21.09 -0.53
C TYR A 31 -4.72 21.40 0.54
N GLN A 32 -4.80 20.77 1.73
CA GLN A 32 -3.75 20.86 2.73
C GLN A 32 -2.54 19.99 2.35
N TRP A 33 -2.75 18.94 1.55
CA TRP A 33 -1.67 18.17 0.92
C TRP A 33 -0.83 19.00 -0.06
N GLU A 34 -1.40 20.04 -0.69
CA GLU A 34 -0.64 20.96 -1.55
C GLU A 34 0.25 21.93 -0.75
N SER A 35 0.07 22.01 0.58
CA SER A 35 0.80 22.92 1.47
C SER A 35 1.73 22.25 2.48
N ILE A 36 1.85 20.92 2.43
CA ILE A 36 2.96 20.23 3.10
C ILE A 36 4.12 20.31 2.13
N SER A 37 4.94 21.36 2.24
CA SER A 37 6.24 21.38 1.56
C SER A 37 7.03 20.16 2.03
N ASP A 38 7.68 19.45 1.10
CA ASP A 38 8.54 18.29 1.40
C ASP A 38 9.49 18.57 2.60
N ASP A 39 9.96 19.82 2.74
CA ASP A 39 10.75 20.32 3.87
C ASP A 39 10.15 20.08 5.28
N TRP A 40 8.81 20.07 5.45
CA TRP A 40 8.20 19.85 6.76
C TRP A 40 8.18 18.37 7.13
N LEU A 41 7.96 17.49 6.14
CA LEU A 41 8.09 16.04 6.29
C LEU A 41 9.53 15.69 6.69
N ASP A 42 10.52 16.22 5.98
CA ASP A 42 11.93 15.98 6.28
C ASP A 42 12.33 16.51 7.67
N SER A 43 11.80 17.68 8.09
CA SER A 43 12.12 18.26 9.40
C SER A 43 11.61 17.47 10.62
N GLN A 44 10.55 16.68 10.47
CA GLN A 44 10.05 15.82 11.55
C GLN A 44 10.87 14.53 11.69
N PHE A 45 11.44 14.03 10.58
CA PHE A 45 12.34 12.87 10.58
C PHE A 45 13.77 13.21 11.04
N ASP A 46 14.24 14.45 10.81
CA ASP A 46 15.60 14.87 11.19
C ASP A 46 15.84 15.03 12.71
N SER A 47 14.78 15.10 13.53
CA SER A 47 14.92 15.46 14.95
C SER A 47 15.06 14.29 15.94
N GLN A 48 14.97 13.05 15.46
CA GLN A 48 15.29 11.87 16.25
C GLN A 48 15.95 10.83 15.35
N LEU A 49 17.29 10.79 15.40
CA LEU A 49 18.13 9.60 15.50
C LEU A 49 19.51 9.96 14.91
N GLU A 50 20.50 10.19 15.78
CA GLU A 50 21.88 9.89 15.41
C GLU A 50 21.98 8.36 15.36
N ASP A 51 21.51 7.76 14.28
CA ASP A 51 21.57 6.31 14.09
C ASP A 51 23.03 5.89 13.82
N GLU A 52 23.53 5.03 14.72
CA GLU A 52 24.62 4.10 14.41
C GLU A 52 24.35 3.44 13.04
N PRO A 53 25.37 3.11 12.25
CA PRO A 53 25.16 2.51 10.93
C PRO A 53 24.33 1.24 11.05
N ASP A 54 23.07 1.35 10.64
CA ASP A 54 22.08 0.29 10.64
C ASP A 54 22.70 -0.94 9.98
N ALA A 55 22.79 -2.05 10.72
CA ALA A 55 23.34 -3.27 10.16
C ALA A 55 22.51 -3.62 8.90
N PRO A 56 23.14 -3.87 7.73
CA PRO A 56 22.42 -4.03 6.48
C PRO A 56 21.40 -5.16 6.61
N PHE A 57 20.20 -4.92 6.08
CA PHE A 57 19.07 -5.83 6.00
C PHE A 57 19.53 -7.28 5.76
N GLN A 58 19.52 -8.10 6.81
CA GLN A 58 20.01 -9.48 6.74
C GLN A 58 18.89 -10.40 6.25
N SER A 59 18.51 -10.32 4.98
CA SER A 59 17.77 -11.39 4.32
C SER A 59 18.75 -12.24 3.50
N ARG A 60 18.53 -13.56 3.41
CA ARG A 60 19.41 -14.45 2.62
C ARG A 60 19.03 -14.36 1.14
N GLU A 61 19.42 -13.25 0.50
CA GLU A 61 19.06 -12.88 -0.88
C GLU A 61 17.61 -12.36 -1.06
N GLY A 62 17.10 -11.57 -0.11
CA GLY A 62 15.76 -10.99 -0.19
C GLY A 62 14.62 -11.92 0.25
N PHE A 63 14.93 -13.15 0.67
CA PHE A 63 13.95 -14.08 1.23
C PHE A 63 13.91 -14.08 2.75
N PRO A 64 12.76 -14.42 3.35
CA PRO A 64 12.68 -14.68 4.78
C PRO A 64 13.56 -15.88 5.16
N PHE A 65 14.13 -15.85 6.37
CA PHE A 65 14.96 -16.95 6.89
C PHE A 65 14.19 -18.28 7.01
N SER A 66 12.88 -18.20 7.28
CA SER A 66 11.99 -19.34 7.35
C SER A 66 10.62 -18.95 6.83
N VAL A 67 10.20 -19.55 5.72
CA VAL A 67 8.86 -19.35 5.15
C VAL A 67 7.77 -19.74 6.14
N LEU A 68 7.97 -20.81 6.92
CA LEU A 68 6.98 -21.24 7.92
C LEU A 68 6.80 -20.19 9.02
N LYS A 69 7.89 -19.61 9.52
CA LYS A 69 7.80 -18.53 10.52
C LYS A 69 7.18 -17.26 9.92
N GLN A 70 7.47 -16.98 8.65
CA GLN A 70 6.88 -15.84 7.96
C GLN A 70 5.36 -16.00 7.80
N ILE A 71 4.88 -17.23 7.54
CA ILE A 71 3.45 -17.55 7.53
C ILE A 71 2.83 -17.35 8.91
N GLU A 72 3.47 -17.84 9.98
CA GLU A 72 2.99 -17.63 11.35
C GLU A 72 2.88 -16.13 11.69
N ILE A 73 3.92 -15.35 11.37
CA ILE A 73 3.91 -13.88 11.56
C ILE A 73 2.80 -13.22 10.75
N PHE A 74 2.60 -13.64 9.50
CA PHE A 74 1.53 -13.13 8.65
C PHE A 74 0.15 -13.38 9.26
N ASP A 75 -0.11 -14.63 9.66
CA ASP A 75 -1.39 -15.01 10.27
C ASP A 75 -1.64 -14.25 11.58
N ASP A 76 -0.63 -14.10 12.44
CA ASP A 76 -0.72 -13.33 13.68
C ASP A 76 -1.04 -11.85 13.43
N LEU A 77 -0.45 -11.23 12.41
CA LEU A 77 -0.71 -9.84 12.05
C LEU A 77 -2.12 -9.66 11.47
N VAL A 78 -2.60 -10.61 10.66
CA VAL A 78 -3.96 -10.61 10.11
C VAL A 78 -4.99 -10.79 11.24
N ASP A 79 -4.78 -11.74 12.15
CA ASP A 79 -5.63 -11.93 13.34
C ASP A 79 -5.66 -10.67 14.21
N CYS A 80 -4.52 -10.03 14.42
CA CYS A 80 -4.44 -8.77 15.16
C CYS A 80 -5.28 -7.66 14.49
N ALA A 81 -5.20 -7.52 13.16
CA ALA A 81 -5.98 -6.54 12.42
C ALA A 81 -7.49 -6.84 12.49
N ALA A 82 -7.89 -8.11 12.40
CA ALA A 82 -9.27 -8.54 12.54
C ALA A 82 -9.83 -8.23 13.93
N ARG A 83 -9.13 -8.65 14.99
CA ARG A 83 -9.54 -8.35 16.37
C ARG A 83 -9.59 -6.85 16.67
N HIS A 84 -8.68 -6.06 16.10
CA HIS A 84 -8.74 -4.61 16.23
C HIS A 84 -10.00 -4.02 15.60
N PHE A 85 -10.36 -4.48 14.39
CA PHE A 85 -11.58 -4.07 13.72
C PHE A 85 -12.82 -4.49 14.51
N ASP A 86 -12.90 -5.72 14.99
CA ASP A 86 -14.03 -6.19 15.80
C ASP A 86 -14.20 -5.36 17.08
N ASN A 87 -13.10 -4.95 17.69
CA ASN A 87 -13.11 -4.17 18.93
C ASN A 87 -13.42 -2.68 18.71
N THR A 88 -13.09 -2.10 17.55
CA THR A 88 -13.11 -0.63 17.35
C THR A 88 -13.97 -0.16 16.17
N GLY A 89 -14.34 -1.06 15.26
CA GLY A 89 -14.94 -0.75 13.97
C GLY A 89 -14.00 -0.06 12.98
N ARG A 90 -12.69 -0.01 13.24
CA ARG A 90 -11.69 0.68 12.42
C ARG A 90 -10.64 -0.30 11.89
N PHE A 91 -10.22 -0.12 10.64
CA PHE A 91 -9.16 -0.91 10.03
C PHE A 91 -7.78 -0.37 10.42
N LEU A 92 -6.83 -1.27 10.73
CA LEU A 92 -5.41 -0.91 10.87
C LEU A 92 -4.85 -0.49 9.51
N GLN A 93 -3.87 0.42 9.50
CA GLN A 93 -3.26 0.93 8.27
C GLN A 93 -1.94 0.21 7.92
N VAL A 94 -1.93 -1.11 8.07
CA VAL A 94 -0.75 -1.98 7.88
C VAL A 94 -0.77 -2.76 6.55
N TRP A 95 -1.70 -2.42 5.65
CA TRP A 95 -2.02 -3.19 4.46
C TRP A 95 -0.88 -3.28 3.43
N GLY A 96 -0.07 -2.23 3.30
CA GLY A 96 1.09 -2.25 2.41
C GLY A 96 2.05 -3.37 2.77
N GLU A 97 2.50 -3.39 4.03
CA GLU A 97 3.41 -4.39 4.57
C GLU A 97 2.81 -5.81 4.50
N LEU A 98 1.55 -5.98 4.90
CA LEU A 98 0.87 -7.27 4.77
C LEU A 98 0.79 -7.77 3.32
N GLY A 99 0.61 -6.87 2.36
CA GLY A 99 0.61 -7.23 0.95
C GLY A 99 1.97 -7.69 0.45
N GLU A 100 3.06 -7.07 0.91
CA GLU A 100 4.42 -7.50 0.60
C GLU A 100 4.76 -8.85 1.24
N ILE A 101 4.40 -9.07 2.52
CA ILE A 101 4.59 -10.38 3.18
C ILE A 101 3.79 -11.47 2.45
N TYR A 102 2.54 -11.19 2.07
CA TYR A 102 1.74 -12.12 1.28
C TYR A 102 2.38 -12.42 -0.09
N ALA A 103 3.00 -11.42 -0.73
CA ALA A 103 3.75 -11.59 -1.97
C ALA A 103 4.99 -12.48 -1.80
N GLU A 104 5.72 -12.34 -0.69
CA GLU A 104 6.84 -13.23 -0.35
C GLU A 104 6.37 -14.68 -0.22
N ILE A 105 5.31 -14.90 0.56
CA ILE A 105 4.80 -16.24 0.90
C ILE A 105 4.20 -16.93 -0.34
N LYS A 106 3.32 -16.24 -1.08
CA LYS A 106 2.51 -16.86 -2.12
C LYS A 106 3.14 -16.80 -3.51
N PHE A 107 3.86 -15.72 -3.81
CA PHE A 107 4.45 -15.49 -5.14
C PHE A 107 5.97 -15.66 -5.16
N GLY A 108 6.60 -15.85 -4.00
CA GLY A 108 8.05 -15.98 -3.90
C GLY A 108 8.78 -14.67 -4.20
N LEU A 109 8.16 -13.52 -3.86
CA LEU A 109 8.80 -12.22 -3.95
C LEU A 109 10.07 -12.22 -3.11
N ARG A 110 11.18 -11.79 -3.72
CA ARG A 110 12.43 -11.46 -3.02
C ARG A 110 12.47 -9.95 -2.83
N ARG A 111 12.26 -9.47 -1.60
CA ARG A 111 12.23 -8.03 -1.31
C ARG A 111 13.62 -7.42 -1.51
N HIS A 112 13.63 -6.20 -2.01
CA HIS A 112 14.84 -5.38 -2.01
C HIS A 112 15.19 -4.91 -0.60
N GLU A 113 16.43 -4.44 -0.41
CA GLU A 113 16.78 -3.69 0.78
C GLU A 113 15.93 -2.41 0.86
N THR A 114 15.67 -1.96 2.09
CA THR A 114 14.94 -0.72 2.35
C THR A 114 15.56 0.42 1.54
N HIS A 115 14.72 1.26 0.93
CA HIS A 115 15.09 2.43 0.11
C HIS A 115 15.63 2.18 -1.31
N LYS A 116 15.47 0.97 -1.88
CA LYS A 116 15.70 0.79 -3.33
C LYS A 116 14.56 1.41 -4.14
N ALA A 117 14.88 2.39 -4.96
CA ALA A 117 13.90 3.05 -5.82
C ALA A 117 13.43 2.15 -6.97
N GLY A 118 12.12 2.12 -7.23
CA GLY A 118 11.52 1.70 -8.50
C GLY A 118 10.73 0.38 -8.50
N SER A 119 11.00 -0.52 -7.55
CA SER A 119 10.26 -1.78 -7.33
C SER A 119 10.49 -2.35 -5.93
N ASP A 120 9.50 -3.06 -5.40
CA ASP A 120 9.54 -3.63 -4.04
C ASP A 120 10.40 -4.91 -3.98
N GLY A 121 10.55 -5.61 -5.10
CA GLY A 121 11.38 -6.82 -5.15
C GLY A 121 11.45 -7.48 -6.51
N THR A 122 11.83 -8.76 -6.52
CA THR A 122 11.87 -9.59 -7.73
C THR A 122 11.12 -10.90 -7.59
N ILE A 123 10.45 -11.32 -8.67
CA ILE A 123 9.88 -12.66 -8.82
C ILE A 123 10.48 -13.27 -10.08
N ALA A 124 11.10 -14.44 -9.96
CA ALA A 124 11.76 -15.14 -11.08
C ALA A 124 12.73 -14.24 -11.90
N GLY A 125 13.39 -13.29 -11.23
CA GLY A 125 14.35 -12.35 -11.84
C GLY A 125 13.74 -11.11 -12.49
N LYS A 126 12.41 -10.97 -12.54
CA LYS A 126 11.73 -9.76 -13.02
C LYS A 126 11.50 -8.77 -11.87
N PHE A 127 11.62 -7.48 -12.13
CA PHE A 127 11.27 -6.43 -11.16
C PHE A 127 9.76 -6.33 -10.95
N VAL A 128 9.33 -6.35 -9.68
CA VAL A 128 7.92 -6.39 -9.29
C VAL A 128 7.60 -5.24 -8.37
N GLU A 129 6.59 -4.46 -8.74
CA GLU A 129 5.91 -3.51 -7.86
C GLU A 129 4.69 -4.20 -7.24
N VAL A 130 4.53 -4.08 -5.92
CA VAL A 130 3.38 -4.57 -5.15
C VAL A 130 2.45 -3.39 -4.83
N LYS A 131 1.16 -3.59 -5.04
CA LYS A 131 0.12 -2.65 -4.61
C LYS A 131 -1.00 -3.39 -3.90
N THR A 132 -1.20 -3.02 -2.65
CA THR A 132 -2.31 -3.55 -1.84
C THR A 132 -3.56 -2.67 -1.98
N ILE A 133 -4.70 -3.31 -2.20
CA ILE A 133 -6.04 -2.71 -2.10
C ILE A 133 -6.62 -3.13 -0.74
N SER A 134 -6.74 -2.16 0.17
CA SER A 134 -7.22 -2.37 1.53
C SER A 134 -8.70 -2.73 1.62
N PRO A 135 -9.16 -3.37 2.71
CA PRO A 135 -10.55 -3.79 2.91
C PRO A 135 -11.58 -2.65 2.79
N GLU A 136 -11.22 -1.43 3.20
CA GLU A 136 -12.10 -0.26 3.11
C GLU A 136 -12.30 0.25 1.67
N LYS A 137 -11.38 -0.05 0.75
CA LYS A 137 -11.41 0.47 -0.61
C LYS A 137 -12.42 -0.31 -1.45
N THR A 138 -13.35 0.39 -2.10
CA THR A 138 -14.39 -0.21 -2.96
C THR A 138 -13.94 -0.40 -4.41
N SER A 139 -12.94 0.36 -4.85
CA SER A 139 -12.39 0.28 -6.21
C SER A 139 -11.33 -0.80 -6.30
N ASP A 140 -11.46 -1.67 -7.31
CA ASP A 140 -10.47 -2.68 -7.65
C ASP A 140 -9.30 -2.13 -8.50
N GLY A 141 -9.26 -0.81 -8.71
CA GLY A 141 -8.22 -0.16 -9.50
C GLY A 141 -7.03 0.31 -8.67
N VAL A 142 -5.82 0.10 -9.18
CA VAL A 142 -4.59 0.72 -8.67
C VAL A 142 -3.91 1.54 -9.76
N LEU A 143 -3.22 2.60 -9.34
CA LEU A 143 -2.40 3.44 -10.20
C LEU A 143 -0.95 3.30 -9.80
N VAL A 144 -0.08 3.12 -10.78
CA VAL A 144 1.38 3.07 -10.57
C VAL A 144 2.07 4.08 -11.49
N LYS A 145 3.15 4.70 -10.99
CA LYS A 145 3.91 5.69 -11.75
C LYS A 145 4.60 5.00 -12.93
N ARG A 146 4.48 5.57 -14.13
CA ARG A 146 5.17 5.03 -15.33
C ARG A 146 6.69 5.07 -15.24
N GLN A 147 7.24 5.97 -14.43
CA GLN A 147 8.68 6.16 -14.32
C GLN A 147 9.38 5.04 -13.54
N GLY A 148 8.63 4.20 -12.81
CA GLY A 148 9.20 3.02 -12.14
C GLY A 148 9.85 2.07 -13.14
N ASP A 149 10.88 1.36 -12.68
CA ASP A 149 11.63 0.37 -13.46
C ASP A 149 11.04 -1.05 -13.37
N PHE A 150 9.92 -1.22 -12.66
CA PHE A 150 9.21 -2.49 -12.58
C PHE A 150 8.83 -3.07 -13.95
N GLU A 151 8.87 -4.39 -14.04
CA GLU A 151 8.47 -5.18 -15.21
C GLU A 151 7.08 -5.79 -15.02
N GLN A 152 6.69 -6.04 -13.77
CA GLN A 152 5.40 -6.60 -13.40
C GLN A 152 4.77 -5.85 -12.23
N LEU A 153 3.44 -5.83 -12.20
CA LEU A 153 2.66 -5.30 -11.10
C LEU A 153 1.93 -6.45 -10.42
N LEU A 154 2.19 -6.66 -9.13
CA LEU A 154 1.41 -7.54 -8.28
C LEU A 154 0.36 -6.73 -7.54
N ILE A 155 -0.91 -6.98 -7.83
CA ILE A 155 -2.01 -6.41 -7.06
C ILE A 155 -2.44 -7.42 -6.01
N VAL A 156 -2.41 -7.02 -4.74
CA VAL A 156 -2.94 -7.79 -3.62
C VAL A 156 -4.23 -7.15 -3.14
N ARG A 157 -5.34 -7.87 -3.18
CA ARG A 157 -6.64 -7.44 -2.67
C ARG A 157 -6.87 -8.08 -1.31
N VAL A 158 -7.20 -7.26 -0.32
CA VAL A 158 -7.72 -7.71 0.97
C VAL A 158 -9.18 -7.33 1.05
N ASP A 159 -10.06 -8.27 1.38
CA ASP A 159 -11.48 -8.01 1.56
C ASP A 159 -11.85 -7.72 3.02
N LYS A 160 -13.14 -7.48 3.28
CA LYS A 160 -13.67 -7.17 4.61
C LYS A 160 -13.66 -8.37 5.57
N ASP A 161 -13.47 -9.57 5.05
CA ASP A 161 -13.32 -10.80 5.81
C ASP A 161 -11.82 -11.15 6.00
N PHE A 162 -10.94 -10.17 5.78
CA PHE A 162 -9.49 -10.26 5.91
C PHE A 162 -8.88 -11.36 5.03
N GLN A 163 -9.55 -11.70 3.92
CA GLN A 163 -9.04 -12.66 2.94
C GLN A 163 -8.17 -11.98 1.90
N PHE A 164 -7.04 -12.60 1.59
CA PHE A 164 -6.06 -12.09 0.64
C PHE A 164 -6.15 -12.81 -0.69
N GLN A 165 -6.18 -12.02 -1.76
CA GLN A 165 -6.09 -12.50 -3.13
C GLN A 165 -5.00 -11.71 -3.86
N GLY A 166 -4.32 -12.34 -4.81
CA GLY A 166 -3.23 -11.69 -5.53
C GLY A 166 -3.27 -12.03 -7.02
N LYS A 167 -2.95 -11.06 -7.86
CA LYS A 167 -2.84 -11.25 -9.32
C LYS A 167 -1.64 -10.47 -9.84
N LEU A 168 -0.79 -11.18 -10.57
CA LEU A 168 0.41 -10.62 -11.20
C LEU A 168 0.09 -10.24 -12.64
N PHE A 169 0.47 -9.03 -13.03
CA PHE A 169 0.26 -8.47 -14.36
C PHE A 169 1.60 -8.10 -14.99
N ASP A 170 1.83 -8.48 -16.24
CA ASP A 170 2.96 -7.93 -16.98
C ASP A 170 2.71 -6.45 -17.26
N ARG A 171 3.74 -5.61 -17.20
CA ARG A 171 3.61 -4.15 -17.41
C ARG A 171 2.97 -3.78 -18.76
N SER A 172 3.14 -4.63 -19.78
CA SER A 172 2.52 -4.49 -21.09
C SER A 172 0.99 -4.66 -21.08
N GLU A 173 0.44 -5.34 -20.07
CA GLU A 173 -1.00 -5.58 -19.92
C GLU A 173 -1.71 -4.40 -19.22
N LEU A 174 -0.94 -3.46 -18.65
CA LEU A 174 -1.49 -2.33 -17.91
C LEU A 174 -2.01 -1.26 -18.86
N ASN A 175 -3.23 -0.79 -18.60
CA ASN A 175 -3.85 0.23 -19.41
C ASN A 175 -3.18 1.60 -19.17
N SER A 176 -2.79 2.24 -20.26
CA SER A 176 -2.21 3.58 -20.23
C SER A 176 -3.28 4.61 -19.88
N THR A 177 -3.21 5.22 -18.69
CA THR A 177 -4.02 6.42 -18.35
C THR A 177 -3.24 7.67 -18.76
N THR A 178 -3.89 8.77 -19.14
CA THR A 178 -3.23 10.00 -19.61
C THR A 178 -2.10 10.47 -18.68
N GLY A 179 -0.96 10.85 -19.26
CA GLY A 179 0.05 11.70 -18.63
C GLY A 179 1.20 11.01 -17.89
N LYS A 180 0.94 10.24 -16.83
CA LYS A 180 2.04 9.80 -15.90
C LYS A 180 1.86 8.43 -15.25
N PHE A 181 0.68 7.81 -15.36
CA PHE A 181 0.34 6.60 -14.62
C PHE A 181 -0.06 5.44 -15.54
N LEU A 182 0.13 4.22 -15.05
CA LEU A 182 -0.48 2.99 -15.57
C LEU A 182 -1.58 2.55 -14.61
N ARG A 183 -2.66 1.99 -15.15
CA ARG A 183 -3.78 1.48 -14.36
C ARG A 183 -3.82 -0.03 -14.45
N GLY A 184 -3.72 -0.67 -13.28
CA GLY A 184 -4.07 -2.07 -13.08
C GLY A 184 -5.48 -2.18 -12.50
N GLN A 185 -6.17 -3.28 -12.80
CA GLN A 185 -7.47 -3.58 -12.20
C GLN A 185 -7.51 -5.03 -11.74
N PHE A 186 -7.87 -5.23 -10.47
CA PHE A 186 -8.15 -6.53 -9.91
C PHE A 186 -9.54 -6.99 -10.34
N LYS A 187 -9.67 -7.45 -11.60
CA LYS A 187 -10.88 -8.15 -12.02
C LYS A 187 -10.74 -9.61 -11.63
N ASP A 188 -11.66 -10.06 -10.78
CA ASP A 188 -11.86 -11.46 -10.51
C ASP A 188 -12.45 -12.11 -11.77
N ASP A 189 -11.74 -13.07 -12.37
CA ASP A 189 -12.18 -13.75 -13.59
C ASP A 189 -13.33 -14.73 -13.32
N SER A 190 -13.87 -14.76 -12.09
CA SER A 190 -14.91 -15.69 -11.64
C SER A 190 -16.36 -15.24 -11.87
N ILE A 191 -16.61 -14.11 -12.55
CA ILE A 191 -17.96 -13.77 -13.07
C ILE A 191 -18.01 -14.13 -14.56
N ASN A 192 -17.95 -15.42 -14.89
CA ASN A 192 -18.46 -16.03 -16.14
C ASN A 192 -18.23 -17.56 -16.07
N ALA A 193 -19.03 -18.26 -15.26
CA ALA A 193 -19.25 -19.70 -15.37
C ALA A 193 -20.71 -20.02 -15.00
#